data_AF-A0A7C3CXL9-F1
#
_entry.id   AF-A0A7C3CXL9-F1
#
_cell.length_a   1.000
_cell.length_b   1.000
_cell.length_c   1.000
_cell.angle_alpha   90.00
_cell.angle_beta   90.00
_cell.angle_gamma   90.00
#
_symmetry.space_group_name_H-M   'P 1'
#
loop_
_entity.id
_entity.type
_entity.pdbx_description
1 polymer ?
#
loop_
_entity_poly.entity_id
_entity_poly.type
_entity_poly.pdbx_seq_one_letter_code
_entity_poly.pdbx_strand_id
1 'polypeptide(L)'
;MHEQGRRLNSVDAWARFVASQGVDEAKFREAMSSLAVETKTRHAIDLTEKYGLTGVPALIVDGRYRVLNKAISSYGEMFQIVDFLIEKERSRLKSNG
;
A
#
# COMPACT_ATOMS: atom_id res chain seq x y z
N MET A 1 -10.98 0.93 14.93
CA MET A 1 -9.58 1.15 14.53
C MET A 1 -9.17 2.53 15.02
N HIS A 2 -7.98 2.72 15.58
CA HIS A 2 -7.44 3.95 16.22
C HIS A 2 -8.48 4.91 16.85
N GLU A 3 -9.25 5.67 16.06
CA GLU A 3 -10.36 6.54 16.48
C GLU A 3 -11.46 5.84 17.30
N GLN A 4 -11.75 4.56 17.03
CA GLN A 4 -12.82 3.81 17.71
C GLN A 4 -12.30 2.83 18.78
N GLY A 5 -11.01 2.85 19.12
CA GLY A 5 -10.41 1.96 20.14
C GLY A 5 -10.43 0.45 19.84
N ARG A 6 -11.05 0.01 18.73
CA ARG A 6 -11.10 -1.42 18.36
C ARG A 6 -9.70 -1.95 18.05
N ARG A 7 -9.28 -2.98 18.78
CA ARG A 7 -8.06 -3.76 18.51
C ARG A 7 -8.34 -4.75 17.38
N LEU A 8 -7.64 -4.60 16.26
CA LEU A 8 -7.70 -5.52 15.13
C LEU A 8 -6.36 -6.22 14.95
N ASN A 9 -5.98 -6.99 15.97
CA ASN A 9 -4.68 -7.67 16.05
C ASN A 9 -4.77 -9.18 15.77
N SER A 10 -5.95 -9.69 15.40
CA SER A 10 -6.14 -11.09 15.02
C SER A 10 -7.05 -11.20 13.80
N VAL A 11 -6.92 -12.30 13.06
CA VAL A 11 -7.80 -12.61 11.93
C VAL A 11 -9.25 -12.66 12.39
N ASP A 12 -9.54 -13.17 13.59
CA ASP A 12 -10.89 -13.18 14.16
C ASP A 12 -11.46 -11.77 14.34
N ALA A 13 -10.67 -10.84 14.88
CA ALA A 13 -11.10 -9.47 15.09
C ALA A 13 -11.38 -8.77 13.75
N TRP A 14 -10.53 -9.02 12.75
CA TRP A 14 -10.74 -8.54 11.39
C TRP A 14 -11.99 -9.14 10.75
N ALA A 15 -12.19 -10.45 10.85
CA ALA A 15 -13.32 -11.16 10.26
C ALA A 15 -14.66 -10.62 10.81
N ARG A 16 -14.76 -10.45 12.14
CA ARG A 16 -15.94 -9.84 12.78
C ARG A 16 -16.14 -8.37 12.38
N PHE A 17 -15.05 -7.63 12.24
CA PHE A 17 -15.12 -6.24 11.83
C PHE A 17 -15.66 -6.11 10.40
N VAL A 18 -15.12 -6.85 9.44
CA VAL A 18 -15.60 -6.79 8.05
C VAL A 18 -17.00 -7.38 7.91
N ALA A 19 -17.38 -8.35 8.74
CA ALA A 19 -18.76 -8.84 8.82
C ALA A 19 -19.75 -7.75 9.23
N SER A 20 -19.37 -6.88 10.17
CA SER A 20 -20.18 -5.70 10.51
C SER A 20 -20.34 -4.69 9.34
N GLN A 21 -19.52 -4.84 8.29
CA GLN A 21 -19.57 -4.03 7.07
C GLN A 21 -20.21 -4.80 5.89
N GLY A 22 -20.79 -5.98 6.13
CA GLY A 22 -21.50 -6.79 5.12
C GLY A 22 -20.65 -7.84 4.39
N VAL A 23 -19.40 -8.08 4.81
CA VAL A 23 -18.55 -9.14 4.25
C VAL A 23 -18.83 -10.49 4.92
N ASP A 24 -18.91 -11.57 4.15
CA ASP A 24 -19.06 -12.91 4.72
C ASP A 24 -17.81 -13.32 5.54
N GLU A 25 -18.03 -13.67 6.81
CA GLU A 25 -16.93 -13.98 7.75
C GLU A 25 -16.15 -15.23 7.33
N ALA A 26 -16.83 -16.27 6.85
CA ALA A 26 -16.21 -17.54 6.48
C ALA A 26 -15.33 -17.37 5.24
N LYS A 27 -15.84 -16.69 4.20
CA LYS A 27 -15.08 -16.35 3.00
C LYS A 27 -13.89 -15.45 3.30
N PHE A 28 -14.02 -14.50 4.23
CA PHE A 28 -12.90 -13.68 4.64
C PHE A 28 -11.77 -14.51 5.27
N ARG A 29 -12.12 -15.43 6.18
CA ARG A 29 -11.16 -16.32 6.83
C ARG A 29 -10.45 -17.22 5.83
N GLU A 30 -11.21 -17.82 4.92
CA GLU A 30 -10.69 -18.66 3.84
C GLU A 30 -9.68 -17.87 2.98
N ALA A 31 -10.05 -16.66 2.56
CA ALA A 31 -9.18 -15.79 1.78
C ALA A 31 -7.90 -15.45 2.56
N MET A 32 -8.00 -15.10 3.84
CA MET A 32 -6.85 -14.78 4.69
C MET A 32 -5.90 -15.97 4.90
N SER A 33 -6.39 -17.20 4.83
CA SER A 33 -5.56 -18.42 4.85
C SER A 33 -5.10 -18.90 3.47
N SER A 34 -5.48 -18.22 2.40
CA SER A 34 -5.18 -18.67 1.04
C SER A 34 -3.73 -18.41 0.66
N LEU A 35 -3.16 -19.31 -0.16
CA LEU A 35 -1.84 -19.15 -0.76
C LEU A 35 -1.71 -17.84 -1.54
N ALA A 36 -2.79 -17.39 -2.18
CA ALA A 36 -2.79 -16.14 -2.96
C ALA A 36 -2.57 -14.91 -2.08
N VAL A 37 -3.20 -14.85 -0.91
CA VAL A 37 -2.98 -13.76 0.06
C VAL A 37 -1.58 -13.85 0.65
N GLU A 38 -1.15 -15.05 1.08
CA GLU A 38 0.20 -15.28 1.59
C GLU A 38 1.29 -14.83 0.60
N THR A 39 1.15 -15.19 -0.67
CA THR A 39 2.09 -14.81 -1.75
C THR A 39 2.12 -13.31 -1.96
N LYS A 40 0.96 -12.64 -1.99
CA LYS A 40 0.89 -11.18 -2.14
C LYS A 40 1.49 -10.45 -0.94
N THR A 41 1.28 -10.96 0.28
CA THR A 41 1.85 -10.37 1.50
C THR A 41 3.38 -10.49 1.50
N ARG A 42 3.92 -11.67 1.16
CA ARG A 42 5.38 -11.85 1.02
C ARG A 42 5.96 -10.92 -0.03
N HIS A 43 5.34 -10.85 -1.20
CA HIS A 43 5.77 -9.94 -2.26
C HIS A 43 5.77 -8.47 -1.80
N ALA A 44 4.76 -8.04 -1.04
CA ALA A 44 4.72 -6.68 -0.51
C ALA A 44 5.86 -6.40 0.51
N ILE A 45 6.22 -7.38 1.33
CA ILE A 45 7.38 -7.29 2.24
C ILE A 45 8.66 -7.13 1.42
N ASP A 46 8.87 -7.98 0.41
CA ASP A 46 10.05 -7.92 -0.46
C ASP A 46 10.16 -6.56 -1.17
N LEU A 47 9.04 -6.02 -1.66
CA LEU A 47 9.03 -4.69 -2.30
C LEU A 47 9.36 -3.57 -1.30
N THR A 48 8.89 -3.69 -0.06
CA THR A 48 9.17 -2.71 1.01
C THR A 48 10.68 -2.63 1.26
N GLU A 49 11.34 -3.79 1.37
CA GLU A 49 12.79 -3.88 1.54
C GLU A 49 13.55 -3.43 0.30
N LYS A 50 13.15 -3.91 -0.89
CA LYS A 50 13.78 -3.59 -2.17
C LYS A 50 13.77 -2.09 -2.46
N TYR A 51 12.68 -1.40 -2.14
CA TYR A 51 12.58 0.05 -2.30
C TYR A 51 13.09 0.84 -1.09
N GLY A 52 13.57 0.15 -0.04
CA GLY A 52 14.11 0.74 1.17
C GLY A 52 13.12 1.65 1.90
N LEU A 53 11.84 1.29 1.91
CA LEU A 53 10.81 2.10 2.56
C LEU A 53 11.05 2.13 4.08
N THR A 54 11.27 3.33 4.64
CA THR A 54 11.56 3.52 6.08
C THR A 54 10.39 4.10 6.86
N GLY A 55 9.25 4.34 6.21
CA GLY A 55 8.06 4.91 6.84
C GLY A 55 6.90 5.07 5.85
N VAL A 56 5.73 5.36 6.41
CA VAL A 56 4.48 5.60 5.66
C VAL A 56 3.97 7.02 5.93
N PRO A 57 3.19 7.63 5.02
CA PRO A 57 2.89 7.18 3.65
C PRO A 57 4.12 7.27 2.72
N ALA A 58 4.17 6.36 1.75
CA ALA A 58 5.23 6.25 0.75
C ALA A 58 4.65 5.86 -0.62
N LEU A 59 5.22 6.42 -1.69
CA LEU A 59 4.86 6.12 -3.07
C LEU A 59 6.11 5.81 -3.89
N ILE A 60 6.02 4.81 -4.77
CA ILE A 60 7.06 4.44 -5.72
C ILE A 60 6.57 4.74 -7.14
N VAL A 61 7.30 5.56 -7.90
CA VAL A 61 6.95 5.91 -9.29
C VAL A 61 7.87 5.15 -10.25
N ASP A 62 7.25 4.36 -11.12
CA ASP A 62 7.87 3.46 -12.12
C ASP A 62 9.05 2.61 -11.59
N GLY A 63 8.96 2.17 -10.33
CA GLY A 63 10.00 1.36 -9.68
C GLY A 63 11.34 2.07 -9.47
N ARG A 64 11.44 3.38 -9.75
CA ARG A 64 12.69 4.15 -9.74
C ARG A 64 12.73 5.26 -8.71
N TYR A 65 11.61 5.96 -8.53
CA TYR A 65 11.56 7.10 -7.62
C TYR A 65 10.79 6.75 -6.37
N ARG A 66 11.37 7.09 -5.21
CA ARG A 66 10.73 6.92 -3.91
C ARG A 66 10.35 8.29 -3.34
N VAL A 67 9.08 8.46 -3.05
CA VAL A 67 8.49 9.67 -2.48
C VAL A 67 8.02 9.34 -1.06
N LEU A 68 8.65 9.92 -0.04
CA LEU A 68 8.38 9.66 1.37
C LEU A 68 7.80 10.91 2.06
N ASN A 69 6.85 10.73 2.98
CA ASN A 69 6.26 11.84 3.75
C ASN A 69 7.29 12.67 4.54
N LYS A 70 8.36 12.05 5.05
CA LYS A 70 9.41 12.78 5.80
C LYS A 70 10.13 13.86 4.97
N ALA A 71 10.03 13.80 3.64
CA ALA A 71 10.66 14.76 2.75
C ALA A 71 9.69 15.87 2.28
N ILE A 72 8.45 15.90 2.78
CA ILE A 72 7.35 16.66 2.17
C ILE A 72 6.51 17.32 3.27
N SER A 73 6.05 18.55 3.03
CA SER A 73 5.33 19.36 4.01
C SER A 73 3.84 19.02 4.11
N SER A 74 3.26 18.41 3.06
CA SER A 74 1.84 18.05 2.99
C SER A 74 1.55 16.92 1.98
N TYR A 75 0.38 16.28 2.10
CA TYR A 75 -0.11 15.33 1.09
C TYR A 75 -0.28 15.95 -0.30
N GLY A 76 -0.65 17.24 -0.38
CA GLY A 76 -0.83 17.93 -1.67
C GLY A 76 0.48 18.05 -2.45
N GLU A 77 1.56 18.46 -1.77
CA GLU A 77 2.89 18.52 -2.36
C GLU A 77 3.38 17.13 -2.80
N MET A 78 3.04 16.08 -2.04
CA MET A 78 3.38 14.70 -2.39
C MET A 78 2.76 14.28 -3.73
N PHE A 79 1.49 14.60 -3.96
CA PHE A 79 0.84 14.30 -5.23
C PHE A 79 1.42 15.11 -6.39
N GLN A 80 1.76 16.39 -6.17
CA GLN A 80 2.42 17.21 -7.20
C GLN A 80 3.77 16.63 -7.64
N ILE A 81 4.57 16.14 -6.68
CA ILE A 81 5.85 15.48 -6.97
C ILE A 81 5.60 14.18 -7.75
N VAL A 82 4.61 13.40 -7.36
CA VAL A 82 4.24 12.15 -8.06
C VAL A 82 3.83 12.43 -9.50
N ASP A 83 2.97 13.42 -9.72
CA ASP A 83 2.52 13.82 -11.07
C ASP A 83 3.69 14.27 -11.94
N PHE A 84 4.59 15.07 -11.38
CA PHE A 84 5.82 15.49 -12.06
C PHE A 84 6.69 14.29 -12.48
N LEU A 85 6.90 13.33 -11.58
CA LEU A 85 7.71 12.15 -11.85
C LEU A 85 7.04 11.23 -12.88
N ILE A 86 5.71 11.10 -12.85
CA ILE A 86 4.96 10.36 -13.86
C ILE A 86 5.15 10.98 -15.25
N GLU A 87 4.99 12.29 -15.38
CA GLU A 87 5.10 12.96 -16.69
C GLU A 87 6.54 12.92 -17.23
N LYS A 88 7.52 13.08 -16.35
CA LYS A 88 8.94 12.90 -16.69
C LYS A 88 9.19 11.52 -17.30
N GLU A 89 8.60 10.48 -16.73
CA GLU A 89 8.81 9.12 -17.19
C GLU A 89 8.04 8.76 -18.45
N ARG A 90 6.81 9.26 -18.59
CA ARG A 90 6.07 9.19 -19.85
C ARG A 90 6.83 9.84 -21.00
N SER A 91 7.42 11.02 -20.76
CA SER A 91 8.21 11.73 -21.76
C SER A 91 9.47 10.96 -22.15
N ARG A 92 10.19 10.36 -21.19
CA ARG A 92 11.38 9.54 -21.46
C ARG A 92 11.05 8.28 -22.27
N LEU A 93 9.93 7.63 -21.99
CA LEU A 93 9.50 6.44 -22.74
C LEU A 93 9.15 6.78 -24.19
N LYS A 94 8.53 7.95 -24.44
CA LYS A 94 8.20 8.44 -25.78
C LYS A 94 9.42 8.86 -26.60
N SER A 95 10.50 9.33 -25.97
CA SER A 95 11.73 9.72 -26.68
C SER A 95 12.62 8.53 -27.08
N ASN A 96 12.35 7.35 -26.51
CA ASN A 96 13.17 6.14 -26.67
C ASN A 96 12.51 5.08 -27.57
N GLY A 97 11.36 5.38 -28.18
CA GLY A 97 10.66 4.53 -29.16
C GLY A 97 10.53 5.26 -30.48
#